data_AF-A0A838JA43-F1
#
_entry.id   AF-A0A838JA43-F1
#
_cell.length_a   1.000
_cell.length_b   1.000
_cell.length_c   1.000
_cell.angle_alpha   90.00
_cell.angle_beta   90.00
_cell.angle_gamma   90.00
#
_symmetry.space_group_name_H-M   'P 1'
#
loop_
_entity.id
_entity.type
_entity.pdbx_description
1 polymer ?
#
loop_
_entity_poly.entity_id
_entity_poly.type
_entity_poly.pdbx_seq_one_letter_code
_entity_poly.pdbx_strand_id
1 'polypeptide(L)' 'MNQAYAAKLPLGRPGVPDDIARVALFCASDLAAFMTGSTIPVDAGDLAV' A
#
# COMPACT_ATOMS: atom_id res chain seq x y z
N MET A 1 -0.47 -8.33 -15.15
CA MET A 1 0.22 -9.08 -14.09
C MET A 1 -0.15 -10.55 -14.21
N ASN A 2 0.80 -11.48 -14.12
CA ASN A 2 0.50 -12.92 -14.09
C ASN A 2 0.10 -13.36 -12.67
N GLN A 3 -0.76 -14.38 -12.53
CA GLN A 3 -1.18 -14.91 -11.22
C GLN A 3 0.00 -15.39 -10.37
N ALA A 4 1.08 -15.85 -11.00
CA ALA A 4 2.27 -16.34 -10.31
C ALA A 4 3.00 -15.25 -9.51
N TYR A 5 2.94 -13.98 -9.92
CA TYR A 5 3.49 -12.87 -9.13
C TYR A 5 2.62 -12.57 -7.91
N ALA A 6 1.30 -12.54 -8.09
CA ALA A 6 0.35 -12.27 -7.00
C ALA A 6 0.44 -13.28 -5.84
N ALA A 7 0.70 -14.55 -6.15
CA ALA A 7 0.88 -15.60 -5.15
C ALA A 7 2.14 -15.44 -4.27
N LYS A 8 3.11 -14.62 -4.68
CA LYS A 8 4.33 -14.32 -3.89
C LYS A 8 4.15 -13.16 -2.92
N LEU A 9 3.15 -12.31 -3.16
CA LEU A 9 2.85 -11.19 -2.28
C LEU A 9 2.15 -11.72 -1.03
N PRO A 10 2.49 -11.23 0.19
CA PRO A 10 1.78 -11.62 1.41
C PRO A 10 0.26 -11.42 1.35
N LEU A 11 -0.22 -10.39 0.66
CA LEU A 11 -1.66 -10.16 0.47
C LEU A 11 -2.30 -11.07 -0.61
N GLY A 12 -1.52 -11.86 -1.35
CA GLY A 12 -1.98 -12.84 -2.33
C GLY A 12 -2.65 -12.26 -3.58
N ARG A 13 -2.62 -10.94 -3.77
CA ARG A 13 -3.27 -10.26 -4.89
C ARG A 13 -2.42 -9.10 -5.42
N PRO A 14 -2.52 -8.76 -6.72
CA PRO A 14 -1.94 -7.53 -7.22
C PRO A 14 -2.65 -6.31 -6.61
N GLY A 15 -1.91 -5.21 -6.48
CA GLY A 15 -2.47 -3.92 -6.13
C GLY A 15 -3.40 -3.39 -7.22
N VAL A 16 -4.42 -2.65 -6.82
CA VAL A 16 -5.28 -1.85 -7.70
C VAL A 16 -5.08 -0.37 -7.38
N PRO A 17 -5.40 0.57 -8.30
CA PRO A 17 -5.22 2.00 -8.07
C PRO A 17 -5.82 2.50 -6.76
N ASP A 18 -6.94 1.90 -6.35
CA ASP A 18 -7.68 2.25 -5.15
C ASP A 18 -6.92 1.92 -3.84
N ASP A 19 -5.96 0.98 -3.88
CA ASP A 19 -5.11 0.69 -2.73
C ASP A 19 -4.18 1.87 -2.39
N ILE A 20 -3.65 2.53 -3.42
CA ILE A 20 -2.84 3.75 -3.26
C ILE A 20 -3.73 4.93 -2.91
N ALA A 21 -4.86 5.08 -3.61
CA ALA A 21 -5.77 6.22 -3.44
C ALA A 21 -6.28 6.33 -1.99
N ARG A 22 -6.64 5.20 -1.36
CA ARG A 22 -7.09 5.19 0.04
C ARG A 22 -6.00 5.62 1.02
N VAL A 23 -4.75 5.20 0.82
CA VAL A 23 -3.63 5.60 1.68
C VAL A 23 -3.30 7.07 1.46
N ALA A 24 -3.32 7.54 0.22
CA ALA A 24 -3.15 8.95 -0.10
C ALA A 24 -4.26 9.81 0.54
N LEU A 25 -5.51 9.36 0.49
CA LEU A 25 -6.63 10.02 1.15
C LEU A 25 -6.44 10.10 2.66
N PHE A 26 -5.99 9.01 3.30
CA PHE A 26 -5.64 9.02 4.72
C PHE A 26 -4.55 10.07 5.02
N CYS A 27 -3.45 10.07 4.26
CA CYS A 27 -2.35 11.03 4.44
C CYS A 27 -2.77 12.49 4.22
N ALA A 28 -3.74 12.73 3.34
CA ALA A 28 -4.27 14.07 3.05
C ALA A 28 -5.34 14.53 4.05
N SER A 29 -5.81 13.64 4.93
CA SER A 29 -6.85 13.93 5.91
C SER A 29 -6.29 14.37 7.27
N ASP A 30 -7.15 14.95 8.10
CA ASP A 30 -6.82 15.32 9.49
C ASP A 30 -6.42 14.11 10.35
N LEU A 31 -6.71 12.87 9.92
CA LEU A 31 -6.28 11.66 10.62
C LEU A 31 -4.75 11.51 10.66
N ALA A 32 -4.05 12.13 9.71
CA ALA A 32 -2.60 12.11 9.62
C ALA A 32 -1.95 13.41 10.14
N ALA A 33 -2.67 14.25 10.91
CA ALA A 33 -2.23 15.61 11.26
C ALA A 33 -0.86 15.72 11.97
N PHE A 34 -0.39 14.65 12.61
CA PHE A 34 0.92 14.61 13.28
C PHE A 34 1.95 13.72 12.58
N MET A 35 1.60 13.18 11.40
CA MET A 35 2.48 12.32 10.60
C MET A 35 3.23 13.15 9.56
N THR A 36 4.56 13.14 9.62
CA THR A 36 5.41 13.78 8.61
C THR A 36 6.73 13.02 8.49
N GLY A 37 7.45 13.25 7.39
CA GLY A 37 8.78 12.65 7.13
C GLY A 37 8.81 11.12 7.05
N SER A 38 7.65 10.47 6.92
CA SER A 38 7.52 9.01 6.97
C SER A 38 7.22 8.44 5.58
N THR A 39 7.81 7.29 5.27
CA THR A 39 7.49 6.50 4.07
C THR A 39 6.53 5.38 4.45
N ILE A 40 5.38 5.31 3.77
CA ILE A 40 4.37 4.27 4.00
C ILE A 40 4.39 3.31 2.80
N PRO A 41 4.88 2.06 2.95
CA PRO A 41 4.82 1.08 1.88
C PRO A 41 3.37 0.62 1.64
N VAL A 42 2.95 0.63 0.38
CA VAL A 42 1.62 0.18 -0.08
C VAL A 42 1.81 -0.82 -1.22
N ASP A 43 2.34 -1.98 -0.88
CA ASP A 43 2.95 -2.93 -1.82
C ASP A 43 2.50 -4.38 -1.58
N ALA A 44 1.36 -4.57 -0.89
CA ALA A 44 0.87 -5.90 -0.51
C ALA A 44 1.85 -6.71 0.37
N GLY A 45 2.84 -6.06 1.00
CA GLY A 45 3.84 -6.66 1.88
C GLY A 45 5.14 -7.08 1.19
N ASP A 46 5.38 -6.66 -0.06
CA ASP A 46 6.56 -7.04 -0.86
C ASP A 46 7.89 -6.61 -0.22
N LEU A 47 7.94 -5.44 0.44
CA LEU A 47 9.14 -4.94 1.11
C LEU A 47 9.36 -5.52 2.53
N ALA A 48 8.38 -6.20 3.10
CA ALA A 48 8.42 -6.65 4.50
C ALA A 48 9.03 -8.06 4.68
N VAL A 49 9.54 -8.67 3.60
CA VAL A 49 10.08 -10.04 3.56
C VAL A 49 11.59 -10.05 3.34
#